data_AF-A0A535Y901-F1
#
_entry.id   AF-A0A535Y901-F1
#
_cell.length_a   1.000
_cell.length_b   1.000
_cell.length_c   1.000
_cell.angle_alpha   90.00
_cell.angle_beta   90.00
_cell.angle_gamma   90.00
#
_symmetry.space_group_name_H-M   'P 1'
#
loop_
_entity.id
_entity.type
_entity.pdbx_description
1 polymer ?
#
loop_
_entity_poly.entity_id
_entity_poly.type
_entity_poly.pdbx_seq_one_letter_code
_entity_poly.pdbx_strand_id
1 'polypeptide(L)'
;MPVLARWIEAAVIPTVVVTMMPAVAEERRAPRIVGVEFPFGHAFGMPNDRVMQRSVLELALRVLAGASAFGTRVDLDVEWPVPMREAYKAWQPKVPSPIVRKMLEARQSPA
;
A
#
# COMPACT_ATOMS: atom_id res chain seq x y z
N MET A 1 4.06 -6.82 -3.89
CA MET A 1 4.97 -7.90 -4.36
C MET A 1 4.19 -8.94 -5.19
N PRO A 2 3.74 -8.62 -6.41
CA PRO A 2 2.85 -9.50 -7.19
C PRO A 2 3.51 -10.82 -7.63
N VAL A 3 4.81 -10.79 -7.91
CA VAL A 3 5.57 -11.96 -8.37
C VAL A 3 5.72 -13.00 -7.26
N LEU A 4 6.10 -12.57 -6.05
CA LEU A 4 6.26 -13.46 -4.90
C LEU A 4 4.95 -14.18 -4.54
N ALA A 5 3.83 -13.47 -4.60
CA ALA A 5 2.51 -14.05 -4.34
C ALA A 5 2.22 -15.26 -5.24
N ARG A 6 2.49 -15.15 -6.55
CA ARG A 6 2.32 -16.29 -7.47
C ARG A 6 3.22 -17.48 -7.17
N TRP A 7 4.47 -17.23 -6.75
CA TRP A 7 5.38 -18.30 -6.35
C TRP A 7 4.87 -19.05 -5.12
N ILE A 8 4.26 -18.34 -4.17
CA ILE A 8 3.65 -18.94 -2.98
C ILE A 8 2.39 -19.75 -3.35
N GLU A 9 1.52 -19.25 -4.25
CA GLU A 9 0.36 -20.00 -4.74
C GLU A 9 0.74 -21.29 -5.48
N ALA A 10 1.86 -21.29 -6.22
CA ALA A 10 2.36 -22.48 -6.89
C ALA A 10 2.74 -23.60 -5.89
N ALA A 11 3.00 -23.24 -4.63
CA ALA A 11 3.18 -24.17 -3.52
C ALA A 11 1.86 -24.50 -2.78
N VAL A 12 0.71 -24.19 -3.38
CA VAL A 12 -0.65 -24.45 -2.85
C VAL A 12 -0.94 -23.66 -1.56
N ILE A 13 -0.30 -22.50 -1.39
CA ILE A 13 -0.56 -21.58 -0.27
C ILE A 13 -1.29 -20.35 -0.82
N PRO A 14 -2.54 -20.09 -0.42
CA PRO A 14 -3.30 -18.96 -0.92
C PRO A 14 -2.73 -17.63 -0.39
N THR A 15 -2.78 -16.60 -1.23
CA THR A 15 -2.27 -15.26 -0.98
C THR A 15 -3.26 -14.17 -1.41
N VAL A 16 -3.16 -13.01 -0.78
CA VAL A 16 -3.87 -11.79 -1.17
C VAL A 16 -2.92 -10.61 -1.04
N VAL A 17 -2.92 -9.73 -2.03
CA VAL A 17 -2.07 -8.53 -2.04
C VAL A 17 -2.93 -7.32 -1.66
N VAL A 18 -2.71 -6.79 -0.46
CA VAL A 18 -3.26 -5.49 -0.05
C VAL A 18 -2.33 -4.39 -0.55
N THR A 19 -2.84 -3.41 -1.31
CA THR A 19 -1.98 -2.42 -1.97
C THR A 19 -2.64 -1.08 -2.26
N MET A 20 -1.84 -0.02 -2.22
CA MET A 20 -2.17 1.33 -2.68
C MET A 20 -2.05 1.49 -4.21
N MET A 21 -1.64 0.44 -4.93
CA MET A 21 -1.46 0.46 -6.39
C MET A 21 -2.18 -0.73 -7.03
N PRO A 22 -3.51 -0.85 -6.92
CA PRO A 22 -4.23 -2.03 -7.36
C PRO A 22 -4.13 -2.26 -8.87
N ALA A 23 -4.10 -1.19 -9.69
CA ALA A 23 -3.89 -1.29 -11.14
C ALA A 23 -2.52 -1.91 -11.49
N VAL A 24 -1.46 -1.58 -10.74
CA VAL A 24 -0.13 -2.16 -10.96
C VAL A 24 -0.10 -3.61 -10.47
N ALA A 25 -0.78 -3.95 -9.38
CA ALA A 25 -0.89 -5.34 -8.95
C ALA A 25 -1.63 -6.21 -9.97
N GLU A 26 -2.66 -5.65 -10.60
CA GLU A 26 -3.43 -6.26 -11.69
C GLU A 26 -2.58 -6.46 -12.95
N GLU A 27 -1.90 -5.40 -13.43
CA GLU A 27 -0.95 -5.46 -14.55
C GLU A 27 0.12 -6.54 -14.33
N ARG A 28 0.62 -6.64 -13.10
CA ARG A 28 1.65 -7.62 -12.71
C ARG A 28 1.08 -8.97 -12.32
N ARG A 29 -0.20 -9.24 -12.57
CA ARG A 29 -0.89 -10.52 -12.35
C ARG A 29 -0.74 -11.03 -10.92
N ALA A 30 -1.15 -10.24 -9.95
CA ALA A 30 -1.33 -10.72 -8.57
C ALA A 30 -2.52 -11.71 -8.50
N PRO A 31 -2.45 -12.77 -7.68
CA PRO A 31 -3.50 -13.80 -7.61
C PRO A 31 -4.84 -13.26 -7.10
N ARG A 32 -4.82 -12.43 -6.06
CA ARG A 32 -5.97 -11.76 -5.46
C ARG A 32 -5.51 -10.40 -4.97
N ILE A 33 -6.32 -9.36 -5.14
CA ILE A 33 -5.96 -7.96 -4.90
C ILE A 33 -7.02 -7.34 -4.00
N VAL A 34 -6.56 -6.70 -2.92
CA VAL A 34 -7.33 -5.71 -2.18
C VAL A 34 -6.71 -4.34 -2.40
N GLY A 35 -7.42 -3.47 -3.11
CA GLY A 35 -7.01 -2.09 -3.30
C GLY A 35 -7.39 -1.24 -2.09
N VAL A 36 -6.49 -0.34 -1.68
CA VAL A 36 -6.76 0.66 -0.64
C VAL A 36 -6.32 2.04 -1.11
N GLU A 37 -7.14 3.07 -0.90
CA GLU A 37 -6.81 4.45 -1.28
C GLU A 37 -6.11 5.21 -0.15
N PHE A 38 -5.06 4.60 0.40
CA PHE A 38 -4.30 5.15 1.54
C PHE A 38 -2.94 5.71 1.11
N PRO A 39 -2.32 6.60 1.91
CA PRO A 39 -0.95 7.01 1.69
C PRO A 39 0.01 5.82 1.67
N PHE A 40 1.08 5.92 0.88
CA PHE A 40 2.09 4.87 0.83
C PHE A 40 2.65 4.55 2.23
N GLY A 41 2.85 3.25 2.49
CA GLY A 41 3.28 2.74 3.79
C GLY A 41 2.13 2.40 4.75
N HIS A 42 0.89 2.72 4.42
CA HIS A 42 -0.27 2.54 5.32
C HIS A 42 -1.29 1.55 4.78
N ALA A 43 -0.86 0.38 4.30
CA ALA A 43 -1.74 -0.59 3.64
C ALA A 43 -2.94 -1.05 4.49
N PHE A 44 -2.81 -1.01 5.83
CA PHE A 44 -3.87 -1.36 6.78
C PHE A 44 -4.56 -0.15 7.42
N GLY A 45 -4.32 1.07 6.93
CA GLY A 45 -4.93 2.27 7.50
C GLY A 45 -4.03 3.02 8.48
N MET A 46 -4.64 3.93 9.24
CA MET A 46 -3.95 4.82 10.19
C MET A 46 -3.29 4.02 11.34
N PRO A 47 -2.10 4.43 11.83
CA PRO A 47 -1.52 3.87 13.04
C PRO A 47 -2.49 3.97 14.22
N ASN A 48 -2.56 2.88 15.00
CA ASN A 48 -3.44 2.74 16.17
C ASN A 48 -4.95 2.77 15.90
N ASP A 49 -5.41 2.96 14.66
CA ASP A 49 -6.82 2.82 14.31
C ASP A 49 -7.18 1.34 14.09
N ARG A 50 -7.57 0.68 15.19
CA ARG A 50 -7.92 -0.74 15.18
C ARG A 50 -9.15 -1.04 14.34
N VAL A 51 -10.07 -0.09 14.20
CA VAL A 51 -11.32 -0.29 13.45
C VAL A 51 -10.98 -0.34 11.97
N MET A 52 -10.24 0.66 11.47
CA MET A 52 -9.80 0.70 10.08
C MET A 52 -8.93 -0.51 9.72
N GLN A 53 -7.93 -0.83 10.56
CA GLN A 53 -7.04 -1.99 10.36
C GLN A 53 -7.81 -3.30 10.30
N ARG A 54 -8.82 -3.45 11.15
CA ARG A 54 -9.70 -4.61 11.15
C ARG A 54 -10.54 -4.68 9.88
N SER A 55 -11.09 -3.57 9.41
CA SER A 55 -11.85 -3.53 8.15
C SER A 55 -11.01 -3.99 6.96
N VAL A 56 -9.76 -3.54 6.84
CA VAL A 56 -8.84 -4.00 5.78
C VAL A 56 -8.58 -5.50 5.90
N LEU A 57 -8.26 -5.96 7.12
CA LEU A 57 -7.95 -7.37 7.38
C LEU A 57 -9.14 -8.27 7.05
N GLU A 58 -10.34 -7.91 7.50
CA GLU A 58 -11.54 -8.69 7.25
C GLU A 58 -11.84 -8.77 5.75
N LEU A 59 -11.70 -7.67 5.01
CA LEU A 59 -11.86 -7.69 3.55
C LEU A 59 -10.82 -8.60 2.89
N ALA A 60 -9.55 -8.48 3.28
CA ALA A 60 -8.46 -9.32 2.75
C ALA A 60 -8.73 -10.81 3.00
N LEU A 61 -9.18 -11.18 4.20
CA LEU A 61 -9.52 -12.57 4.53
C LEU A 61 -10.76 -13.06 3.77
N ARG A 62 -11.79 -12.22 3.59
CA ARG A 62 -12.96 -12.56 2.76
C ARG A 62 -12.57 -12.82 1.31
N VAL A 63 -11.72 -11.97 0.73
CA VAL A 63 -11.19 -12.16 -0.62
C VAL A 63 -10.34 -13.42 -0.70
N LEU A 64 -9.46 -13.65 0.27
CA LEU A 64 -8.61 -14.83 0.32
C LEU A 64 -9.42 -16.14 0.36
N ALA A 65 -10.47 -16.18 1.19
CA ALA A 65 -11.31 -17.37 1.38
C ALA A 65 -12.37 -17.56 0.29
N GLY A 66 -12.88 -16.47 -0.29
CA GLY A 66 -14.04 -16.49 -1.18
C GLY A 66 -13.74 -16.30 -2.67
N ALA A 67 -12.58 -15.75 -3.05
CA ALA A 67 -12.27 -15.53 -4.46
C ALA A 67 -11.91 -16.85 -5.16
N SER A 68 -12.81 -17.28 -6.04
CA SER A 68 -12.65 -18.48 -6.86
C SER A 68 -11.79 -18.26 -8.11
N ALA A 69 -11.58 -17.01 -8.53
CA ALA A 69 -10.87 -16.67 -9.75
C ALA A 69 -9.50 -16.04 -9.48
N PHE A 70 -8.51 -16.38 -10.31
CA PHE A 70 -7.23 -15.68 -10.35
C PHE A 70 -7.45 -14.25 -10.87
N GLY A 71 -6.76 -13.28 -10.25
CA GLY A 71 -6.83 -11.87 -10.61
C GLY A 71 -8.01 -11.13 -10.00
N THR A 72 -8.80 -11.74 -9.10
CA THR A 72 -9.89 -11.04 -8.41
C THR A 72 -9.37 -9.80 -7.69
N ARG A 73 -9.99 -8.65 -7.98
CA ARG A 73 -9.74 -7.37 -7.33
C ARG A 73 -10.99 -6.88 -6.61
N VAL A 74 -10.80 -6.45 -5.38
CA VAL A 74 -11.82 -5.75 -4.59
C VAL A 74 -11.17 -4.52 -3.98
N ASP A 75 -11.74 -3.35 -4.22
CA ASP A 75 -11.24 -2.11 -3.64
C ASP A 75 -12.02 -1.81 -2.35
N LEU A 76 -11.30 -1.42 -1.30
CA LEU A 76 -11.87 -1.06 -0.01
C LEU A 76 -12.56 0.30 -0.09
N ASP A 77 -13.84 0.35 0.27
CA ASP A 77 -14.62 1.57 0.36
C ASP A 77 -14.43 2.25 1.74
N VAL A 78 -13.21 2.73 1.98
CA VAL A 78 -12.85 3.49 3.18
C VAL A 78 -11.95 4.65 2.76
N GLU A 79 -12.37 5.86 3.11
CA GLU A 79 -11.57 7.06 2.89
C GLU A 79 -10.52 7.26 3.98
N TRP A 80 -9.37 7.81 3.60
CA TRP A 80 -8.36 8.22 4.55
C TRP A 80 -8.83 9.46 5.33
N PRO A 81 -8.76 9.49 6.67
CA PRO A 81 -9.42 10.52 7.48
C PRO A 81 -8.78 11.91 7.41
N VAL A 82 -7.60 12.02 6.78
CA VAL A 82 -6.82 13.26 6.68
C VAL A 82 -6.73 13.66 5.21
N PRO A 83 -6.80 14.96 4.85
CA PRO A 83 -6.54 15.37 3.47
C PRO A 83 -5.18 14.86 2.97
N MET A 84 -5.14 14.29 1.76
CA MET A 84 -3.93 13.67 1.20
C MET A 84 -2.69 14.56 1.26
N ARG A 85 -2.82 15.86 0.97
CA ARG A 85 -1.69 16.82 1.01
C ARG A 85 -1.04 16.93 2.38
N GLU A 86 -1.83 16.79 3.44
CA GLU A 86 -1.35 16.82 4.82
C GLU A 86 -0.76 15.47 5.21
N ALA A 87 -1.43 14.37 4.85
CA ALA A 87 -0.97 13.02 5.11
C ALA A 87 0.43 12.75 4.52
N TYR A 88 0.71 13.24 3.30
CA TYR A 88 2.04 13.13 2.67
C TYR A 88 3.16 13.87 3.40
N LYS A 89 2.82 14.89 4.21
CA LYS A 89 3.79 15.66 4.99
C LYS A 89 3.92 15.15 6.43
N ALA A 90 2.85 14.58 6.98
CA ALA A 90 2.79 14.17 8.38
C ALA A 90 3.88 13.16 8.77
N TRP A 91 4.27 12.26 7.86
CA TRP A 91 5.33 11.27 8.11
C TRP A 91 6.75 11.81 7.87
N GLN A 92 6.91 12.98 7.22
CA GLN A 92 8.21 13.46 6.82
C GLN A 92 9.03 13.90 8.05
N PRO A 93 10.32 13.53 8.13
CA PRO A 93 11.20 14.02 9.17
C PRO A 93 11.29 15.55 9.15
N LYS A 94 11.30 16.19 10.32
CA LYS A 94 11.48 17.65 10.44
C LYS A 94 12.81 18.15 9.89
N VAL A 95 13.81 17.27 9.84
CA VAL A 95 15.16 17.58 9.36
C VAL A 95 15.38 16.87 8.02
N PRO A 96 15.91 17.55 6.99
CA PRO A 96 16.21 16.92 5.71
C PRO A 96 17.25 15.81 5.86
N SER A 97 17.16 14.78 5.02
CA SER A 97 18.18 13.73 4.97
C SER A 97 19.55 14.30 4.58
N PRO A 98 20.67 13.62 4.94
CA PRO A 98 22.00 14.09 4.57
C PRO A 98 22.17 14.32 3.06
N ILE A 99 21.55 13.48 2.22
CA ILE A 99 21.55 13.64 0.76
C ILE A 99 20.82 14.93 0.36
N VAL A 100 19.60 15.14 0.87
CA VAL A 100 18.82 16.36 0.57
C VAL A 100 19.55 17.60 1.05
N ARG A 101 20.16 17.56 2.25
CA ARG A 101 20.98 18.67 2.77
C ARG A 101 22.11 19.03 1.82
N LYS A 102 22.92 18.03 1.41
CA LYS A 102 24.03 18.23 0.47
C LYS A 102 23.56 18.74 -0.91
N MET A 103 22.41 18.28 -1.39
CA MET A 103 21.83 18.78 -2.65
C MET A 103 21.38 20.24 -2.55
N LEU A 104 20.85 20.66 -1.41
CA LEU A 104 20.46 22.05 -1.17
C LEU A 104 21.69 22.95 -1.06
N GLU A 105 22.74 22.51 -0.36
CA GLU A 105 24.03 23.21 -0.27
C GLU A 105 24.68 23.37 -1.66
N ALA A 106 24.68 22.32 -2.48
CA ALA A 106 25.20 22.35 -3.85
C ALA A 106 24.39 23.28 -4.78
N ARG A 107 23.10 23.48 -4.52
CA ARG A 107 22.26 24.44 -5.25
C ARG A 107 22.48 25.90 -4.82
N GLN A 108 23.03 26.12 -3.63
CA GLN A 108 23.23 27.46 -3.05
C GLN A 108 24.64 28.02 -3.29
N SER A 109 25.59 27.21 -3.78
CA SER A 109 26.89 27.71 -4.22
C SER A 109 26.78 28.20 -5.68
N PRO A 110 26.83 29.52 -5.93
CA PRO A 110 27.01 30.00 -7.30
C PRO A 110 28.42 29.65 -7.77
N ALA A 111 28.54 29.40 -9.08
CA ALA A 111 29.82 29.16 -9.76
C ALA A 111 30.78 30.34 -9.61
#